data_AF-A0A8C5QXQ6-F1
#
_entry.id   AF-A0A8C5QXQ6-F1
#
_cell.length_a   1.000
_cell.length_b   1.000
_cell.length_c   1.000
_cell.angle_alpha   90.00
_cell.angle_beta   90.00
_cell.angle_gamma   90.00
#
_symmetry.space_group_name_H-M   'P 1'
#
loop_
_entity.id
_entity.type
_entity.pdbx_description
1 polymer ?
#
loop_
_entity_poly.entity_id
_entity_poly.type
_entity_poly.pdbx_seq_one_letter_code
_entity_poly.pdbx_strand_id
1 'polypeptide(L)'
;RAGPAHGLGLCRAGPAHGLGLCRAGPAHGLGLCRAGPAHGLGLCRAGPAHGLGLCRAGPAHGLGLCRAGPAHGLGLCRAGPAHGLGLCRAGPAHGLGLCRAGPAHGLGLCRAGPAHGLRTASSRSRAV
;
A
#
# COMPACT_ATOMS: atom_id res chain seq x y z
N ARG A 1 11.98 2.74 -25.61
CA ARG A 1 13.05 1.77 -25.93
C ARG A 1 12.86 0.50 -25.08
N ALA A 2 13.29 -0.66 -25.55
CA ALA A 2 13.45 -1.85 -24.70
C ALA A 2 14.89 -1.81 -24.17
N GLY A 3 15.05 -1.73 -22.86
CA GLY A 3 16.35 -1.56 -22.22
C GLY A 3 16.31 -0.60 -21.02
N PRO A 4 17.36 -0.61 -20.17
CA PRO A 4 17.48 0.27 -19.03
C PRO A 4 17.43 1.76 -19.43
N ALA A 5 16.82 2.60 -18.60
CA ALA A 5 17.02 4.05 -18.66
C ALA A 5 17.59 4.57 -17.34
N HIS A 6 18.48 5.56 -17.46
CA HIS A 6 19.11 6.25 -16.35
C HIS A 6 18.87 7.76 -16.49
N GLY A 7 18.68 8.44 -15.36
CA GLY A 7 18.40 9.88 -15.34
C GLY A 7 16.93 10.16 -15.66
N LEU A 8 16.68 10.96 -16.70
CA LEU A 8 15.34 11.26 -17.20
C LEU A 8 14.99 10.33 -18.37
N GLY A 9 13.97 9.47 -18.24
CA GLY A 9 13.74 8.48 -19.29
C GLY A 9 12.38 7.77 -19.33
N LEU A 10 12.05 7.28 -20.53
CA LEU A 10 10.89 6.45 -20.82
C LEU A 10 11.31 5.04 -21.24
N CYS A 11 10.96 4.04 -20.43
CA CYS A 11 11.22 2.63 -20.71
C CYS A 11 9.93 1.91 -21.11
N ARG A 12 9.97 1.20 -22.25
CA ARG A 12 8.86 0.33 -22.66
C ARG A 12 8.92 -1.01 -21.93
N ALA A 13 10.13 -1.54 -21.77
CA ALA A 13 10.42 -2.76 -21.03
C ALA A 13 11.84 -2.65 -20.47
N GLY A 14 12.02 -2.96 -19.18
CA GLY A 14 13.31 -2.92 -18.50
C GLY A 14 13.33 -1.96 -17.29
N PRO A 15 14.45 -1.93 -16.55
CA PRO A 15 14.57 -1.12 -15.35
C PRO A 15 14.71 0.38 -15.66
N ALA A 16 14.05 1.26 -14.91
CA ALA A 16 14.21 2.70 -15.00
C ALA A 16 14.79 3.27 -13.69
N HIS A 17 15.85 4.05 -13.77
CA HIS A 17 16.54 4.64 -12.62
C HIS A 17 16.55 6.17 -12.72
N GLY A 18 16.17 6.87 -11.66
CA GLY A 18 16.11 8.33 -11.62
C GLY A 18 14.68 8.84 -11.74
N LEU A 19 14.45 9.76 -12.67
CA LEU A 19 13.14 10.35 -12.97
C LEU A 19 12.56 9.69 -14.23
N GLY A 20 11.53 8.84 -14.12
CA GLY A 20 11.10 8.12 -15.32
C GLY A 20 9.75 7.44 -15.30
N LEU A 21 9.28 7.11 -16.51
CA LEU A 21 8.09 6.29 -16.72
C LEU A 21 8.49 4.93 -17.28
N CYS A 22 8.08 3.86 -16.61
CA CYS A 22 8.27 2.50 -17.08
C CYS A 22 6.92 1.83 -17.37
N ARG A 23 6.77 1.26 -18.57
CA ARG A 23 5.58 0.50 -18.92
C ARG A 23 5.62 -0.92 -18.34
N ALA A 24 6.78 -1.56 -18.31
CA ALA A 24 6.96 -2.90 -17.78
C ALA A 24 8.39 -3.07 -17.22
N GLY A 25 8.52 -3.32 -15.93
CA GLY A 25 9.81 -3.47 -15.25
C GLY A 25 9.92 -2.65 -13.98
N PRO A 26 11.03 -2.80 -13.24
CA PRO A 26 11.24 -2.05 -12.00
C PRO A 26 11.50 -0.57 -12.29
N ALA A 27 10.95 0.31 -11.45
CA ALA A 27 11.28 1.74 -11.42
C ALA A 27 11.95 2.08 -10.09
N HIS A 28 13.04 2.86 -10.12
CA HIS A 28 13.86 3.24 -8.96
C HIS A 28 14.05 4.75 -8.96
N GLY A 29 13.77 5.42 -7.83
CA GLY A 29 13.84 6.87 -7.71
C GLY A 29 12.47 7.51 -7.75
N LEU A 30 12.30 8.52 -8.61
CA LEU A 30 11.04 9.24 -8.80
C LEU A 30 10.36 8.75 -10.08
N GLY A 31 9.26 8.01 -10.00
CA GLY A 31 8.72 7.46 -11.25
C GLY A 31 7.34 6.84 -11.22
N LEU A 32 6.80 6.64 -12.42
CA LEU A 32 5.54 5.92 -12.63
C LEU A 32 5.83 4.58 -13.29
N CYS A 33 5.35 3.50 -12.68
CA CYS A 33 5.41 2.17 -13.25
C CYS A 33 4.00 1.67 -13.57
N ARG A 34 3.77 1.21 -14.80
CA ARG A 34 2.49 0.58 -15.17
C ARG A 34 2.41 -0.87 -14.72
N ALA A 35 3.50 -1.62 -14.81
CA ALA A 35 3.57 -3.01 -14.40
C ALA A 35 4.99 -3.35 -13.91
N GLY A 36 5.12 -3.68 -12.63
CA GLY A 36 6.41 -3.97 -12.00
C GLY A 36 6.58 -3.22 -10.68
N PRO A 37 7.68 -3.49 -9.97
CA PRO A 37 7.92 -2.89 -8.67
C PRO A 37 8.37 -1.42 -8.81
N ALA A 38 7.87 -0.54 -7.95
CA ALA A 38 8.35 0.84 -7.82
C ALA A 38 9.10 1.01 -6.48
N HIS A 39 10.25 1.66 -6.50
CA HIS A 39 11.08 1.92 -5.32
C HIS A 39 11.42 3.40 -5.24
N GLY A 40 11.28 3.99 -4.06
CA GLY A 40 11.52 5.42 -3.81
C GLY A 40 10.22 6.20 -3.75
N LEU A 41 10.09 7.20 -4.61
CA LEU A 41 8.93 8.08 -4.70
C LEU A 41 8.16 7.77 -5.98
N GLY A 42 7.04 7.05 -5.90
CA GLY A 42 6.44 6.59 -7.16
C GLY A 42 5.01 6.10 -7.12
N LEU A 43 4.42 6.06 -8.32
CA LEU A 43 3.09 5.47 -8.53
C LEU A 43 3.25 4.15 -9.29
N CYS A 44 2.67 3.09 -8.74
CA CYS A 44 2.59 1.81 -9.42
C CYS A 44 1.13 1.47 -9.74
N ARG A 45 0.83 1.13 -11.00
CA ARG A 45 -0.50 0.65 -11.38
C ARG A 45 -0.71 -0.82 -11.04
N ALA A 46 0.32 -1.64 -11.22
CA ALA A 46 0.28 -3.08 -10.93
C ALA A 46 1.67 -3.56 -10.49
N GLY A 47 1.79 -3.98 -9.24
CA GLY A 47 3.06 -4.40 -8.64
C GLY A 47 3.29 -3.77 -7.27
N PRO A 48 4.37 -4.17 -6.59
CA PRO A 48 4.68 -3.64 -5.27
C PRO A 48 5.21 -2.20 -5.36
N ALA A 49 4.89 -1.36 -4.38
CA ALA A 49 5.47 -0.03 -4.21
C ALA A 49 6.23 0.04 -2.88
N HIS A 50 7.48 0.47 -2.90
CA HIS A 50 8.36 0.60 -1.74
C HIS A 50 8.81 2.05 -1.58
N GLY A 51 8.74 2.59 -0.36
CA GLY A 51 9.13 3.97 -0.05
C GLY A 51 7.91 4.87 0.15
N LEU A 52 7.87 6.02 -0.51
CA LEU A 52 6.67 6.86 -0.56
C LEU A 52 5.93 6.61 -1.88
N GLY A 53 4.74 6.03 -1.84
CA GLY A 53 4.10 5.69 -3.11
C GLY A 53 2.63 5.36 -3.07
N LEU A 54 2.01 5.44 -4.25
CA LEU A 54 0.64 4.99 -4.47
C LEU A 54 0.65 3.73 -5.31
N CYS A 55 0.00 2.68 -4.83
CA CYS A 55 -0.21 1.46 -5.58
C CYS A 55 -1.71 1.28 -5.89
N ARG A 56 -2.04 1.04 -7.16
CA ARG A 56 -3.42 0.70 -7.54
C ARG A 56 -3.74 -0.78 -7.29
N ALA A 57 -2.80 -1.67 -7.56
CA ALA A 57 -2.95 -3.11 -7.38
C ALA A 57 -1.60 -3.75 -7.03
N GLY A 58 -1.49 -4.32 -5.84
CA GLY A 58 -0.25 -4.85 -5.30
C GLY A 58 0.05 -4.30 -3.90
N PRO A 59 1.09 -4.81 -3.24
CA PRO A 59 1.41 -4.35 -1.90
C PRO A 59 2.07 -2.97 -1.92
N ALA A 60 1.85 -2.18 -0.87
CA ALA A 60 2.57 -0.94 -0.59
C ALA A 60 3.39 -1.11 0.70
N HIS A 61 4.64 -0.66 0.70
CA HIS A 61 5.58 -0.77 1.81
C HIS A 61 6.20 0.60 2.08
N GLY A 62 6.18 1.06 3.33
CA GLY A 62 6.70 2.38 3.71
C GLY A 62 5.56 3.37 4.00
N LEU A 63 5.62 4.56 3.42
CA LEU A 63 4.50 5.51 3.48
C LEU A 63 3.68 5.40 2.19
N GLY A 64 2.44 4.94 2.23
CA GLY A 64 1.74 4.77 0.96
C GLY A 64 0.24 4.54 1.00
N LEU A 65 -0.37 4.76 -0.17
CA LEU A 65 -1.77 4.44 -0.40
C LEU A 65 -1.87 3.23 -1.32
N CYS A 66 -2.61 2.22 -0.90
CA CYS A 66 -2.95 1.08 -1.73
C CYS A 66 -4.46 1.05 -2.00
N ARG A 67 -4.84 0.90 -3.28
CA ARG A 67 -6.25 0.69 -3.63
C ARG A 67 -6.67 -0.76 -3.47
N ALA A 68 -5.80 -1.71 -3.83
CA ALA A 68 -6.07 -3.14 -3.74
C ALA A 68 -4.77 -3.89 -3.46
N GLY A 69 -4.67 -4.46 -2.26
CA GLY A 69 -3.49 -5.20 -1.80
C GLY A 69 -3.08 -4.81 -0.38
N PRO A 70 -2.07 -5.49 0.18
CA PRO A 70 -1.56 -5.18 1.51
C PRO A 70 -0.91 -3.79 1.58
N ALA A 71 -1.08 -3.09 2.71
CA ALA A 71 -0.29 -1.90 3.05
C ALA A 71 0.54 -2.20 4.31
N HIS A 72 1.85 -1.95 4.25
CA HIS A 72 2.78 -2.17 5.36
C HIS A 72 3.50 -0.87 5.72
N GLY A 73 3.58 -0.57 7.01
CA GLY A 73 4.20 0.64 7.52
C GLY A 73 3.13 1.68 7.85
N LEU A 74 3.23 2.84 7.23
CA LEU A 74 2.34 3.98 7.43
C LEU A 74 1.47 4.17 6.20
N GLY A 75 0.21 3.75 6.22
CA GLY A 75 -0.52 3.73 4.97
C GLY A 75 -2.03 3.61 5.04
N LEU A 76 -2.67 3.94 3.91
CA LEU A 76 -4.10 3.76 3.71
C LEU A 76 -4.33 2.65 2.70
N CYS A 77 -5.15 1.68 3.06
CA CYS A 77 -5.60 0.64 2.16
C CYS A 77 -7.11 0.74 1.92
N ARG A 78 -7.55 0.72 0.65
CA ARG A 78 -8.98 0.64 0.34
C ARG A 78 -9.51 -0.79 0.43
N ALA A 79 -8.74 -1.77 -0.04
CA ALA A 79 -9.13 -3.18 -0.02
C ALA A 79 -7.87 -4.06 0.17
N GLY A 80 -7.79 -4.73 1.30
CA GLY A 80 -6.66 -5.57 1.68
C GLY A 80 -6.21 -5.33 3.12
N PRO A 81 -5.23 -6.12 3.60
CA PRO A 81 -4.68 -5.97 4.94
C PRO A 81 -3.93 -4.63 5.10
N ALA A 82 -4.00 -4.03 6.29
CA ALA A 82 -3.11 -2.95 6.71
C ALA A 82 -2.28 -3.41 7.92
N HIS A 83 -0.98 -3.25 7.86
CA HIS A 83 -0.03 -3.63 8.91
C HIS A 83 0.79 -2.40 9.34
N GLY A 84 0.87 -2.16 10.65
CA GLY A 84 1.60 -1.04 11.24
C GLY A 84 0.67 0.09 11.66
N LEU A 85 0.95 1.30 11.17
CA LEU A 85 0.18 2.52 11.42
C LEU A 85 -0.71 2.80 10.20
N GLY A 86 -1.98 2.41 10.21
CA GLY A 86 -2.74 2.54 8.96
C GLY A 86 -4.25 2.47 9.06
N LEU A 87 -4.89 2.97 8.00
CA LEU A 87 -6.35 2.89 7.86
C LEU A 87 -6.69 1.91 6.75
N CYS A 88 -7.61 0.99 7.02
CA CYS A 88 -8.17 0.09 6.03
C CYS A 88 -9.68 0.34 5.86
N ARG A 89 -10.16 0.43 4.62
CA ARG A 89 -11.60 0.47 4.39
C ARG A 89 -12.24 -0.92 4.42
N ALA A 90 -11.58 -1.92 3.84
CA ALA A 90 -12.08 -3.29 3.79
C ALA A 90 -10.91 -4.28 3.87
N GLY A 91 -10.83 -5.01 4.97
CA GLY A 91 -9.77 -5.97 5.26
C GLY A 91 -9.26 -5.87 6.70
N PRO A 92 -8.37 -6.81 7.09
CA PRO A 92 -7.77 -6.80 8.42
C PRO A 92 -6.92 -5.55 8.67
N ALA A 93 -6.91 -5.06 9.90
CA ALA A 93 -5.91 -4.10 10.39
C ALA A 93 -5.09 -4.74 11.52
N HIS A 94 -3.78 -4.63 11.45
CA HIS A 94 -2.84 -5.15 12.44
C HIS A 94 -1.91 -4.05 12.95
N GLY A 95 -1.80 -3.92 14.27
CA GLY A 95 -0.95 -2.91 14.92
C GLY A 95 -1.79 -1.76 15.46
N LEU A 96 -1.46 -0.54 15.04
CA LEU A 96 -2.10 0.71 15.46
C LEU A 96 -2.88 1.26 14.25
N GLY A 97 -4.04 0.66 13.98
CA GLY A 97 -4.79 0.96 12.76
C GLY A 97 -6.30 0.93 12.93
N LEU A 98 -7.00 1.63 12.04
CA LEU A 98 -8.47 1.63 12.01
C LEU A 98 -8.94 0.87 10.78
N CYS A 99 -9.85 -0.07 10.95
CA CYS A 99 -10.57 -0.68 9.82
C CYS A 99 -12.06 -0.35 9.84
N ARG A 100 -12.62 -0.04 8.68
CA ARG A 100 -14.07 0.17 8.57
C ARG A 100 -14.83 -1.15 8.53
N ALA A 101 -14.33 -2.14 7.80
CA ALA A 101 -14.90 -3.48 7.71
C ALA A 101 -13.78 -4.52 7.70
N GLY A 102 -13.81 -5.46 8.63
CA GLY A 102 -12.79 -6.49 8.82
C GLY A 102 -12.30 -6.57 10.26
N PRO A 103 -11.49 -7.58 10.59
CA PRO A 103 -10.93 -7.74 11.92
C PRO A 103 -9.89 -6.66 12.22
N ALA A 104 -9.76 -6.31 13.50
CA ALA A 104 -8.66 -5.48 14.01
C ALA A 104 -7.85 -6.26 15.05
N HIS A 105 -6.52 -6.15 15.00
CA HIS A 105 -5.61 -6.82 15.92
C HIS A 105 -4.62 -5.83 16.56
N GLY A 106 -4.28 -6.05 17.83
CA GLY A 106 -3.37 -5.19 18.60
C GLY A 106 -4.08 -3.98 19.20
N LEU A 107 -3.60 -2.78 18.90
CA LEU A 107 -4.22 -1.51 19.31
C LEU A 107 -5.17 -0.97 18.23
N GLY A 108 -5.61 -1.83 17.31
CA GLY A 108 -6.49 -1.45 16.23
C GLY A 108 -7.97 -1.40 16.60
N LEU A 109 -8.72 -0.56 15.92
CA LEU A 109 -10.18 -0.43 16.08
C LEU A 109 -10.89 -0.81 14.77
N CYS A 110 -12.02 -1.50 14.90
CA CYS A 110 -12.88 -1.83 13.77
C CYS A 110 -14.29 -1.25 13.95
N ARG A 111 -14.88 -0.71 12.87
CA ARG A 111 -16.30 -0.30 12.89
C ARG A 111 -17.23 -1.49 12.71
N ALA A 112 -16.87 -2.45 11.86
CA ALA A 112 -17.63 -3.66 11.61
C ALA A 112 -16.66 -4.85 11.49
N GLY A 113 -16.70 -5.76 12.46
CA GLY A 113 -15.79 -6.91 12.56
C GLY A 113 -15.37 -7.15 14.01
N PRO A 114 -14.62 -8.24 14.26
CA PRO A 114 -14.09 -8.52 15.58
C PRO A 114 -12.80 -7.71 15.86
N ALA A 115 -12.60 -7.32 17.11
CA ALA A 115 -11.36 -6.68 17.57
C ALA A 115 -10.66 -7.56 18.61
N HIS A 116 -9.38 -7.86 18.38
CA HIS A 116 -8.56 -8.72 19.22
C HIS A 116 -7.30 -7.97 19.70
N GLY A 117 -7.30 -7.46 20.94
CA GLY A 117 -6.15 -6.79 21.56
C GLY A 117 -6.51 -5.91 22.77
N LEU A 118 -5.53 -5.18 23.32
CA LEU A 118 -5.68 -4.31 24.50
C LEU A 118 -6.62 -3.13 24.18
N ARG A 119 -7.85 -3.18 24.69
CA ARG A 119 -8.93 -2.25 24.37
C ARG A 119 -8.86 -0.95 25.20
N THR A 120 -8.75 0.20 24.54
CA THR A 120 -9.52 1.41 24.92
C THR A 120 -10.86 1.34 24.20
N ALA A 121 -11.83 0.65 24.80
CA ALA A 121 -13.09 0.31 24.16
C ALA A 121 -14.06 1.50 24.05
N SER A 122 -14.31 1.97 22.84
CA SER A 122 -15.51 2.76 22.51
C SER A 122 -16.28 2.12 21.35
N SER A 123 -16.54 0.82 21.42
CA SER A 123 -17.55 0.18 20.57
C SER A 123 -18.59 -0.52 21.45
N ARG A 124 -19.74 0.15 21.60
CA ARG A 124 -21.00 -0.49 21.93
C ARG A 124 -21.23 -1.59 20.89
N SER A 125 -21.08 -2.84 21.30
CA SER A 125 -21.61 -3.96 20.54
C SER A 125 -23.13 -3.90 20.70
N ARG A 126 -23.83 -3.41 19.68
CA ARG A 126 -25.24 -3.75 19.51
C ARG A 126 -25.25 -5.15 18.92
N ALA A 127 -25.84 -6.07 19.68
CA ALA A 127 -26.19 -7.42 19.26
C ALA A 127 -26.94 -7.39 17.93
N VAL A 128 -26.53 -8.27 17.03
CA VAL A 128 -27.41 -9.26 16.39
C VAL A 128 -26.68 -10.59 16.47
#